data_AF-A0AAD8BZB6-F1
#
_entry.id   AF-A0AAD8BZB6-F1
#
_cell.length_a   1.000
_cell.length_b   1.000
_cell.length_c   1.000
_cell.angle_alpha   90.00
_cell.angle_beta   90.00
_cell.angle_gamma   90.00
#
_symmetry.space_group_name_H-M   'P 1'
#
loop_
_entity.id
_entity.type
_entity.pdbx_description
1 polymer ?
#
loop_
_entity_poly.entity_id
_entity_poly.type
_entity_poly.pdbx_seq_one_letter_code
_entity_poly.pdbx_strand_id
1 'polypeptide(L)'
;MAVNVTEKDFNVQIIDLDYGLKSEDPIRKLKVYSKRTFDKAHFPDKISRIFSPKKFNEKILQVYSRNRNKEVCEILNSASEEIVRNALKQRDQNKTPSNESDQKDEPRAKKRKC
;
A
#
# COMPACT_ATOMS: atom_id res chain seq x y z
N MET A 1 20.72 5.49 -36.66
CA MET A 1 21.53 6.31 -35.74
C MET A 1 21.10 5.94 -34.33
N ALA A 2 22.02 5.68 -33.41
CA ALA A 2 21.63 5.35 -32.03
C ALA A 2 21.09 6.61 -31.33
N VAL A 3 19.87 6.52 -30.79
CA VAL A 3 19.28 7.61 -30.01
C VAL A 3 19.81 7.56 -28.59
N ASN A 4 20.48 8.65 -28.17
CA ASN A 4 20.98 8.80 -26.81
C ASN A 4 19.95 9.58 -25.98
N VAL A 5 19.60 9.08 -24.80
CA VAL A 5 18.66 9.71 -23.87
C VAL A 5 19.45 10.32 -22.72
N THR A 6 19.25 11.61 -22.47
CA THR A 6 19.92 12.35 -21.39
C THR A 6 18.91 12.78 -20.33
N GLU A 7 19.39 13.21 -19.14
CA GLU A 7 18.52 13.71 -18.06
C GLU A 7 17.66 14.92 -18.46
N LYS A 8 18.07 15.65 -19.50
CA LYS A 8 17.30 16.78 -20.01
C LYS A 8 16.06 16.34 -20.78
N ASP A 9 16.03 15.11 -21.26
CA ASP A 9 14.97 14.56 -22.12
C ASP A 9 13.76 14.04 -21.35
N PHE A 10 13.84 13.93 -20.02
CA PHE A 10 12.74 13.40 -19.21
C PHE A 10 12.59 14.10 -17.85
N ASN A 11 11.48 13.81 -17.19
CA ASN A 11 11.22 14.18 -15.80
C ASN A 11 10.61 12.97 -15.08
N VAL A 12 11.03 12.74 -13.85
CA VAL A 12 10.53 11.66 -13.00
C VAL A 12 9.82 12.25 -11.81
N GLN A 13 8.58 11.82 -11.59
CA GLN A 13 7.78 12.18 -10.43
C GLN A 13 7.39 10.92 -9.67
N ILE A 14 7.60 10.95 -8.35
CA ILE A 14 7.11 9.91 -7.44
C ILE A 14 5.95 10.50 -6.66
N ILE A 15 4.78 9.88 -6.78
CA ILE A 15 3.57 10.27 -6.08
C ILE A 15 3.29 9.22 -5.01
N ASP A 16 3.28 9.67 -3.75
CA ASP A 16 2.84 8.84 -2.64
C ASP A 16 1.31 8.97 -2.50
N LEU A 17 0.62 7.84 -2.60
CA LEU A 17 -0.83 7.75 -2.40
C LEU A 17 -1.10 7.00 -1.10
N ASP A 18 -1.79 7.64 -0.18
CA ASP A 18 -2.23 7.04 1.07
C ASP A 18 -3.58 7.62 1.52
N TYR A 19 -4.10 7.12 2.64
CA TYR A 19 -5.32 7.62 3.26
C TYR A 19 -5.07 8.77 4.26
N GLY A 20 -3.99 9.55 4.07
CA GLY A 20 -3.55 10.61 4.99
C GLY A 20 -2.82 10.09 6.24
N LEU A 21 -2.57 8.78 6.29
CA LEU A 21 -1.98 8.09 7.44
C LEU A 21 -0.87 7.12 7.04
N LYS A 22 -0.14 7.43 5.95
CA LYS A 22 0.93 6.57 5.43
C LYS A 22 0.41 5.14 5.25
N SER A 23 1.08 4.15 5.83
CA SER A 23 0.70 2.75 5.72
C SER A 23 -0.38 2.29 6.71
N GLU A 24 -0.89 3.18 7.57
CA GLU A 24 -1.82 2.80 8.64
C GLU A 24 -3.28 2.86 8.16
N ASP A 25 -4.09 1.93 8.66
CA ASP A 25 -5.54 1.93 8.46
C ASP A 25 -6.15 3.11 9.27
N PRO A 26 -6.70 4.14 8.61
CA PRO A 26 -7.28 5.28 9.32
C PRO A 26 -8.48 4.88 10.17
N ILE A 27 -9.17 3.80 9.82
CA ILE A 27 -10.40 3.40 10.50
C ILE A 27 -10.11 2.78 11.86
N ARG A 28 -8.92 2.21 12.06
CA ARG A 28 -8.47 1.74 13.38
C ARG A 28 -8.32 2.88 14.39
N LYS A 29 -8.19 4.13 13.93
CA LYS A 29 -8.13 5.31 14.80
C LYS A 29 -9.50 5.94 15.03
N LEU A 30 -10.53 5.49 14.32
CA LEU A 30 -11.88 6.01 14.44
C LEU A 30 -12.57 5.44 15.68
N LYS A 31 -13.13 6.33 16.49
CA LYS A 31 -14.04 5.98 17.58
C LYS A 31 -15.46 6.30 17.16
N VAL A 32 -16.33 5.31 17.20
CA VAL A 32 -17.75 5.45 16.84
C VAL A 32 -18.63 5.20 18.07
N TYR A 33 -19.84 5.74 18.06
CA TYR A 33 -20.86 5.47 19.05
C TYR A 33 -22.09 4.87 18.36
N SER A 34 -22.91 4.16 19.12
CA SER A 34 -24.17 3.60 18.59
C SER A 34 -25.33 4.48 19.03
N LYS A 35 -26.42 4.50 18.25
CA LYS A 35 -27.66 5.20 18.64
C LYS A 35 -28.22 4.74 19.99
N ARG A 36 -27.86 3.53 20.46
CA ARG A 36 -28.34 2.99 21.74
C ARG A 36 -27.39 3.29 22.90
N THR A 37 -26.16 3.68 22.62
CA THR A 37 -25.09 3.90 23.62
C THR A 37 -24.21 5.07 23.16
N PHE A 38 -24.68 6.30 23.41
CA PHE A 38 -23.98 7.53 23.03
C PHE A 38 -22.78 7.85 23.94
N ASP A 39 -22.84 7.36 25.18
CA ASP A 39 -21.84 7.55 26.24
C ASP A 39 -20.59 6.66 26.08
N LYS A 40 -20.66 5.65 25.21
CA LYS A 40 -19.60 4.66 25.01
C LYS A 40 -19.10 4.66 23.58
N ALA A 41 -17.87 5.15 23.42
CA ALA A 41 -17.11 4.99 22.19
C ALA A 41 -16.60 3.54 22.04
N HIS A 42 -16.69 2.99 20.83
CA HIS A 42 -16.15 1.69 20.46
C HIS A 42 -15.48 1.76 19.09
N PHE A 43 -14.70 0.74 18.76
CA PHE A 43 -14.11 0.59 17.43
C PHE A 43 -15.11 -0.10 16.49
N PRO A 44 -15.13 0.26 15.20
CA PRO A 44 -15.97 -0.41 14.23
C PRO A 44 -15.37 -1.80 13.89
N ASP A 45 -15.82 -2.84 14.61
CA ASP A 45 -15.32 -4.21 14.44
C ASP A 45 -15.65 -4.86 13.08
N LYS A 46 -16.63 -4.32 12.36
CA LYS A 46 -17.21 -4.93 11.14
C LYS A 46 -17.22 -3.96 9.98
N ILE A 47 -16.03 -3.66 9.47
CA ILE A 47 -15.92 -3.05 8.15
C ILE A 47 -15.77 -4.19 7.16
N SER A 48 -16.53 -4.11 6.07
CA SER A 48 -16.60 -5.18 5.11
C SER A 48 -15.18 -5.58 4.68
N ARG A 49 -14.90 -6.89 4.74
CA ARG A 49 -13.62 -7.46 4.26
C ARG A 49 -13.38 -7.17 2.77
N ILE A 50 -14.46 -6.85 2.04
CA ILE A 50 -14.42 -6.55 0.61
C ILE A 50 -13.88 -5.13 0.37
N PHE A 51 -14.18 -4.17 1.25
CA PHE A 51 -13.78 -2.78 1.08
C PHE A 51 -12.48 -2.42 1.81
N SER A 52 -11.87 -3.36 2.54
CA SER A 52 -10.64 -3.11 3.29
C SER A 52 -9.42 -3.34 2.39
N PRO A 53 -8.64 -2.29 2.05
CA PRO A 53 -7.40 -2.45 1.31
C PRO A 53 -6.43 -3.35 2.08
N LYS A 54 -5.67 -4.19 1.37
CA LYS A 54 -4.57 -4.96 2.00
C LYS A 54 -3.39 -4.07 2.39
N LYS A 55 -3.24 -2.92 1.71
CA LYS A 55 -2.23 -1.90 1.96
C LYS A 55 -2.91 -0.55 1.86
N PHE A 56 -2.58 0.35 2.79
CA PHE A 56 -3.14 1.70 2.86
C PHE A 56 -2.22 2.75 2.22
N ASN A 57 -1.10 2.32 1.66
CA ASN A 57 -0.22 3.17 0.88
C ASN A 57 0.27 2.48 -0.40
N GLU A 58 0.47 3.29 -1.42
CA GLU A 58 1.09 2.93 -2.68
C GLU A 58 1.93 4.09 -3.21
N LYS A 59 2.86 3.78 -4.13
CA LYS A 59 3.69 4.78 -4.81
C LYS A 59 3.47 4.64 -6.30
N ILE A 60 3.24 5.75 -6.98
CA ILE A 60 3.19 5.81 -8.43
C ILE A 60 4.47 6.48 -8.93
N LEU A 61 5.17 5.80 -9.83
CA LEU A 61 6.28 6.36 -10.59
C LEU A 61 5.74 6.87 -11.93
N GLN A 62 5.81 8.17 -12.16
CA GLN A 62 5.45 8.79 -13.42
C GLN A 62 6.72 9.27 -14.12
N VAL A 63 6.93 8.79 -15.35
CA VAL A 63 8.06 9.19 -16.19
C VAL A 63 7.51 9.95 -17.39
N TYR A 64 7.89 11.21 -17.51
CA TYR A 64 7.47 12.10 -18.58
C TYR A 64 8.63 12.32 -19.54
N SER A 65 8.43 12.07 -20.83
CA SER A 65 9.37 12.49 -21.85
C SER A 65 9.13 13.94 -22.22
N ARG A 66 10.19 14.75 -22.24
CA ARG A 66 10.21 16.08 -22.87
C ARG A 66 10.44 15.98 -24.37
N ASN A 67 11.01 14.87 -24.83
CA ASN A 67 11.25 14.60 -26.23
C ASN A 67 10.07 13.77 -26.82
N ARG A 68 9.49 14.24 -27.93
CA ARG A 68 8.36 13.56 -28.60
C ARG A 68 8.80 12.43 -29.54
N ASN A 69 10.10 12.16 -29.65
CA ASN A 69 10.61 11.05 -30.44
C ASN A 69 10.13 9.72 -29.83
N LYS A 70 9.50 8.89 -30.66
CA LYS A 70 8.95 7.58 -30.28
C LYS A 70 10.03 6.66 -29.70
N GLU A 71 11.23 6.64 -30.28
CA GLU A 71 12.34 5.80 -29.80
C GLU A 71 12.76 6.18 -28.38
N VAL A 72 12.77 7.48 -28.06
CA VAL A 72 13.06 7.96 -26.69
C VAL A 72 11.99 7.49 -25.71
N CYS A 73 10.71 7.59 -26.09
CA CYS A 73 9.61 7.12 -25.25
C CYS A 73 9.68 5.61 -24.98
N GLU A 74 10.05 4.81 -25.99
CA GLU A 74 10.20 3.34 -25.85
C GLU A 74 11.37 2.98 -24.93
N ILE A 75 12.50 3.69 -25.04
CA ILE A 75 13.66 3.53 -24.15
C ILE A 75 13.28 3.88 -22.71
N LEU A 76 12.62 5.02 -22.49
CA LEU A 76 12.19 5.46 -21.16
C LEU A 76 11.18 4.48 -20.54
N ASN A 77 10.23 3.98 -21.33
CA ASN A 77 9.27 2.99 -20.83
C ASN A 77 9.99 1.70 -20.40
N SER A 78 10.86 1.17 -21.25
CA SER A 78 11.61 -0.06 -20.96
C SER A 78 12.49 0.08 -19.72
N ALA A 79 13.20 1.20 -19.60
CA ALA A 79 14.02 1.50 -18.43
C ALA A 79 13.18 1.64 -17.15
N SER A 80 12.01 2.29 -17.24
CA SER A 80 11.12 2.45 -16.09
C SER A 80 10.56 1.11 -15.58
N GLU A 81 10.21 0.20 -16.49
CA GLU A 81 9.78 -1.14 -16.13
C GLU A 81 10.89 -1.94 -15.47
N GLU A 82 12.13 -1.82 -15.95
CA GLU A 82 13.28 -2.51 -15.35
C GLU A 82 13.57 -2.01 -13.93
N ILE A 83 13.52 -0.69 -13.71
CA ILE A 83 13.66 -0.09 -12.39
C ILE A 83 12.58 -0.63 -11.43
N VAL A 84 11.33 -0.67 -11.88
CA VAL A 84 10.21 -1.21 -11.08
C VAL A 84 10.43 -2.68 -10.77
N ARG A 85 10.83 -3.51 -11.76
CA ARG A 85 11.14 -4.93 -11.54
C ARG A 85 12.26 -5.12 -10.52
N ASN A 86 13.33 -4.33 -10.60
CA ASN A 86 14.45 -4.42 -9.68
C ASN A 86 14.07 -3.98 -8.26
N ALA A 87 13.29 -2.90 -8.13
CA ALA A 87 12.76 -2.45 -6.84
C ALA A 87 11.85 -3.49 -6.17
N LEU A 88 11.00 -4.18 -6.95
CA LEU A 88 10.14 -5.25 -6.44
C LEU A 88 10.96 -6.45 -5.95
N LYS A 89 11.98 -6.88 -6.70
CA LYS A 89 12.89 -7.96 -6.27
C LYS A 89 13.60 -7.65 -4.95
N GLN A 90 14.11 -6.42 -4.80
CA GLN A 90 14.75 -6.00 -3.54
C GLN A 90 13.76 -6.00 -2.36
N ARG A 91 12.50 -5.64 -2.60
CA ARG A 91 11.46 -5.68 -1.56
C ARG A 91 11.19 -7.10 -1.08
N ASP A 92 11.16 -8.07 -1.98
CA ASP A 92 10.87 -9.46 -1.63
C ASP A 92 12.04 -10.12 -0.87
N GLN A 93 13.29 -9.76 -1.21
CA GLN A 93 14.48 -10.22 -0.49
C GLN A 93 14.58 -9.67 0.93
N ASN A 94 14.10 -8.44 1.17
CA ASN A 94 14.07 -7.83 2.50
C ASN A 94 12.90 -8.32 3.37
N LYS A 95 12.15 -9.34 2.93
CA LYS A 95 10.96 -9.86 3.60
C LYS A 95 11.19 -11.30 4.10
N THR A 96 11.93 -11.48 5.20
CA THR A 96 11.98 -12.72 6.01
C THR A 96 12.11 -12.33 7.50
N PRO A 97 11.64 -13.17 8.44
CA PRO A 97 10.35 -13.04 9.13
C PRO A 97 10.48 -12.36 10.51
N SER A 98 9.71 -11.31 10.76
CA SER A 98 9.44 -10.87 12.13
C SER A 98 8.30 -11.72 12.70
N ASN A 99 8.69 -12.79 13.41
CA ASN A 99 7.98 -13.54 14.45
C ASN A 99 6.44 -13.54 14.42
N GLU A 100 5.88 -14.68 13.99
CA GLU A 100 4.65 -15.22 14.56
C GLU A 100 4.81 -15.31 16.09
N SER A 101 3.98 -14.58 16.83
CA SER A 101 3.66 -14.96 18.20
C SER A 101 2.22 -15.43 18.22
N ASP A 102 2.10 -16.75 18.34
CA ASP A 102 0.93 -17.52 18.71
C ASP A 102 -0.02 -16.77 19.66
N GLN A 103 -1.27 -16.57 19.23
CA GLN A 103 -2.39 -16.62 20.16
C GLN A 103 -3.09 -17.95 19.94
N LYS A 104 -2.70 -18.93 20.75
CA LYS A 104 -3.48 -20.15 20.99
C LYS A 104 -4.83 -19.72 21.56
N ASP A 105 -5.88 -19.87 20.76
CA ASP A 105 -7.26 -19.79 21.26
C ASP A 105 -7.50 -20.93 22.27
N GLU A 106 -7.61 -20.55 23.54
CA GLU A 106 -7.99 -21.41 24.66
C GLU A 106 -9.49 -21.79 24.56
N PRO A 107 -9.90 -23.04 24.84
CA PRO A 107 -11.25 -23.49 24.57
C PRO A 107 -12.30 -22.86 25.50
N ARG A 108 -13.34 -22.32 24.84
CA ARG A 108 -14.56 -21.71 25.38
C ARG A 108 -15.26 -22.58 26.44
N ALA A 109 -15.14 -22.19 27.71
CA ALA A 109 -15.92 -22.77 28.80
C ALA A 109 -17.44 -22.55 28.58
N LYS A 110 -18.18 -23.65 28.43
CA LYS A 110 -19.65 -23.67 28.45
C LYS A 110 -20.14 -23.33 29.85
N LYS A 111 -20.56 -22.07 30.08
CA LYS A 111 -21.39 -21.74 31.24
C LYS A 111 -22.85 -22.07 30.92
N ARG A 112 -23.29 -23.21 31.42
CA ARG A 112 -24.72 -23.46 31.70
C ARG A 112 -25.18 -22.39 32.69
N LYS A 113 -26.32 -21.76 32.43
CA LYS A 113 -27.12 -21.11 33.46
C LYS A 113 -28.52 -21.71 33.42
N CYS A 114 -28.95 -22.04 34.63
CA CYS A 114 -30.24 -22.60 35.05
C CYS A 114 -31.42 -21.79 34.54
#